data_AF-A0A380K6F9-F1
#
_entry.id   AF-A0A380K6F9-F1
#
_cell.length_a   1.000
_cell.length_b   1.000
_cell.length_c   1.000
_cell.angle_alpha   90.00
_cell.angle_beta   90.00
_cell.angle_gamma   90.00
#
_symmetry.space_group_name_H-M   'P 1'
#
loop_
_entity.id
_entity.type
_entity.pdbx_description
1 polymer ?
#
loop_
_entity_poly.entity_id
_entity_poly.type
_entity_poly.pdbx_seq_one_letter_code
_entity_poly.pdbx_strand_id
1 'polypeptide(L)'
;MAKLTPKQELFVQGIIAGLSQRQAYRKAYPSAKSWQDNVVDNRASELLKNGEVLVRYRELLKQFSNMSLWSREQAFNEYEWLKNKAKQAIENEGVKQANANAFLAAVDGMNNMAFKELELEDKKLVREIELLQAKLDAIKGSKPDTSLMEALLDAVEGDDK
;
A
#
# COMPACT_ATOMS: atom_id res chain seq x y z
N MET A 1 -4.22 14.62 25.30
CA MET A 1 -4.56 13.36 24.61
C MET A 1 -4.61 12.27 25.65
N ALA A 2 -5.70 11.51 25.73
CA ALA A 2 -5.75 10.35 26.61
C ALA A 2 -4.68 9.35 26.17
N LYS A 3 -3.91 8.85 27.14
CA LYS A 3 -2.74 8.00 26.88
C LYS A 3 -3.20 6.58 26.70
N LEU A 4 -2.99 6.02 25.51
CA LEU A 4 -3.25 4.60 25.25
C LEU A 4 -2.51 3.71 26.24
N THR A 5 -3.15 2.59 26.58
CA THR A 5 -2.48 1.56 27.37
C THR A 5 -1.36 0.91 26.54
N PRO A 6 -0.31 0.37 27.17
CA PRO A 6 0.77 -0.31 26.45
C PRO A 6 0.30 -1.44 25.54
N LYS A 7 -0.78 -2.14 25.91
CA LYS A 7 -1.38 -3.20 25.08
C LYS A 7 -2.04 -2.64 23.83
N GLN A 8 -2.78 -1.53 23.94
CA GLN A 8 -3.39 -0.89 22.78
C GLN A 8 -2.33 -0.32 21.83
N GLU A 9 -1.28 0.28 22.38
CA GLU A 9 -0.14 0.75 21.57
C GLU A 9 0.54 -0.42 20.83
N LEU A 10 0.81 -1.54 21.53
CA LEU A 10 1.40 -2.74 20.92
C LEU A 10 0.50 -3.35 19.84
N PHE A 11 -0.83 -3.30 20.03
CA PHE A 11 -1.81 -3.73 19.02
C PHE A 11 -1.68 -2.89 17.75
N VAL A 12 -1.70 -1.57 17.88
CA VAL A 12 -1.61 -0.65 16.73
C VAL A 12 -0.27 -0.80 16.02
N GLN A 13 0.85 -0.85 16.76
CA GLN A 13 2.18 -1.09 16.19
C GLN A 13 2.26 -2.42 15.43
N GLY A 14 1.60 -3.47 15.94
CA GLY A 14 1.52 -4.75 15.26
C GLY A 14 0.85 -4.66 13.89
N ILE A 15 -0.25 -3.91 13.77
CA ILE A 15 -0.95 -3.71 12.49
C ILE A 15 -0.07 -2.93 11.51
N ILE A 16 0.59 -1.87 11.97
CA ILE A 16 1.50 -1.08 11.12
C ILE A 16 2.69 -1.92 10.63
N ALA A 17 3.16 -2.85 11.45
CA ALA A 17 4.21 -3.82 11.06
C ALA A 17 3.71 -4.93 10.11
N GLY A 18 2.46 -4.89 9.64
CA GLY A 18 1.91 -5.83 8.67
C GLY A 18 1.23 -7.06 9.26
N LEU A 19 1.00 -7.12 10.58
CA LEU A 19 0.19 -8.19 11.16
C LEU A 19 -1.30 -7.97 10.85
N SER A 20 -2.04 -9.06 10.65
CA SER A 20 -3.50 -9.01 10.67
C SER A 20 -4.00 -8.52 12.04
N GLN A 21 -5.22 -7.95 12.10
CA GLN A 21 -5.82 -7.51 13.35
C GLN A 21 -5.84 -8.63 14.42
N ARG A 22 -6.15 -9.87 14.01
CA ARG A 22 -6.13 -11.05 14.89
C ARG A 22 -4.73 -11.31 15.48
N GLN A 23 -3.71 -11.33 14.64
CA GLN A 23 -2.32 -11.59 15.07
C GLN A 23 -1.82 -10.47 15.98
N ALA A 24 -2.08 -9.21 15.62
CA ALA A 24 -1.74 -8.05 16.44
C ALA A 24 -2.44 -8.10 17.80
N TYR A 25 -3.72 -8.49 17.83
CA TYR A 25 -4.49 -8.61 19.07
C TYR A 25 -3.92 -9.71 19.97
N ARG A 26 -3.64 -10.91 19.44
CA ARG A 26 -3.02 -11.99 20.23
C ARG A 26 -1.61 -11.65 20.73
N LYS A 27 -0.87 -10.82 20.00
CA LYS A 27 0.43 -10.31 20.44
C LYS A 27 0.29 -9.31 21.59
N ALA A 28 -0.67 -8.40 21.50
CA ALA A 28 -0.96 -7.41 22.55
C ALA A 28 -1.64 -7.98 23.80
N TYR A 29 -2.47 -9.02 23.62
CA TYR A 29 -3.27 -9.66 24.65
C TYR A 29 -3.01 -11.17 24.65
N PRO A 30 -1.91 -11.65 25.28
CA PRO A 30 -1.52 -13.07 25.25
C PRO A 30 -2.57 -14.04 25.79
N SER A 31 -3.46 -13.59 26.68
CA SER A 31 -4.60 -14.37 27.18
C SER A 31 -5.59 -14.75 26.08
N ALA A 32 -5.63 -14.01 24.97
CA ALA A 32 -6.49 -14.30 23.83
C ALA A 32 -5.92 -15.37 22.87
N LYS A 33 -4.74 -15.94 23.17
CA LYS A 33 -4.15 -17.02 22.35
C LYS A 33 -5.00 -18.29 22.35
N SER A 34 -5.66 -18.61 23.46
CA SER A 34 -6.55 -19.77 23.60
C SER A 34 -7.99 -19.49 23.17
N TRP A 35 -8.32 -18.25 22.82
CA TRP A 35 -9.67 -17.89 22.39
C TRP A 35 -9.92 -18.32 20.95
N GLN A 36 -11.18 -18.64 20.67
CA GLN A 36 -11.65 -18.92 19.31
C GLN A 36 -11.41 -17.72 18.39
N ASP A 37 -11.09 -18.01 17.12
CA ASP A 37 -10.69 -16.98 16.15
C ASP A 37 -11.77 -15.91 15.95
N ASN A 38 -13.04 -16.30 15.87
CA ASN A 38 -14.17 -15.37 15.73
C ASN A 38 -14.28 -14.38 16.90
N VAL A 39 -14.00 -14.82 18.14
CA VAL A 39 -14.00 -13.95 19.32
C VAL A 39 -12.87 -12.95 19.23
N VAL A 40 -11.67 -13.39 18.85
CA VAL A 40 -10.52 -12.51 18.69
C VAL A 40 -10.76 -11.49 17.59
N ASP A 41 -11.33 -11.90 16.46
CA ASP A 41 -11.63 -11.00 15.34
C ASP A 41 -12.63 -9.91 15.74
N ASN A 42 -13.71 -10.29 16.43
CA ASN A 42 -14.70 -9.34 16.92
C ASN A 42 -14.08 -8.33 17.90
N ARG A 43 -13.26 -8.81 18.84
CA ARG A 43 -12.58 -7.96 19.83
C ARG A 43 -11.52 -7.06 19.20
N ALA A 44 -10.77 -7.55 18.22
CA ALA A 44 -9.78 -6.76 17.51
C ALA A 44 -10.45 -5.67 16.66
N SER A 45 -11.57 -5.98 16.01
CA SER A 45 -12.38 -5.01 15.26
C SER A 45 -12.98 -3.93 16.16
N GLU A 46 -13.57 -4.34 17.29
CA GLU A 46 -14.09 -3.42 18.31
C GLU A 46 -12.99 -2.49 18.84
N LEU A 47 -11.82 -3.05 19.15
CA LEU A 47 -10.68 -2.28 19.65
C LEU A 47 -10.18 -1.25 18.63
N LEU A 48 -10.07 -1.63 17.36
CA LEU A 48 -9.61 -0.71 16.31
C LEU A 48 -10.61 0.44 16.05
N LYS A 49 -11.91 0.21 16.29
CA LYS A 49 -12.95 1.24 16.17
C LYS A 49 -12.99 2.21 17.36
N ASN A 50 -12.32 1.88 18.47
CA ASN A 50 -12.20 2.81 19.59
C ASN A 50 -11.53 4.12 19.11
N GLY A 51 -12.11 5.27 19.46
CA GLY A 51 -11.69 6.56 18.92
C GLY A 51 -10.21 6.88 19.14
N GLU A 52 -9.68 6.59 20.34
CA GLU A 52 -8.27 6.87 20.68
C GLU A 52 -7.32 5.93 19.94
N VAL A 53 -7.67 4.65 19.87
CA VAL A 53 -6.91 3.63 19.12
C VAL A 53 -6.89 3.96 17.63
N LEU A 54 -8.03 4.36 17.07
CA LEU A 54 -8.16 4.71 15.67
C LEU A 54 -7.33 5.95 15.31
N VAL A 55 -7.35 6.99 16.16
CA VAL A 55 -6.52 8.18 15.98
C VAL A 55 -5.05 7.79 15.97
N ARG A 56 -4.60 7.01 16.97
CA ARG A 56 -3.21 6.55 17.05
C ARG A 56 -2.79 5.71 15.85
N TYR A 57 -3.67 4.82 15.39
CA TYR A 57 -3.44 4.02 14.19
C TYR A 57 -3.21 4.90 12.96
N ARG A 58 -4.03 5.93 12.75
CA ARG A 58 -3.85 6.86 11.63
C ARG A 58 -2.56 7.67 11.74
N GLU A 59 -2.18 8.10 12.94
CA GLU A 59 -0.91 8.78 13.18
C GLU A 59 0.29 7.90 12.81
N LEU A 60 0.34 6.68 13.33
CA LEU A 60 1.44 5.75 13.06
C LEU A 60 1.47 5.32 11.60
N LEU A 61 0.30 5.16 10.95
CA LEU A 61 0.23 4.88 9.52
C LEU A 61 0.82 6.03 8.69
N LYS A 62 0.50 7.28 9.04
CA LYS A 62 1.07 8.46 8.39
C LYS A 62 2.58 8.54 8.60
N GLN A 63 3.06 8.32 9.83
CA GLN A 63 4.49 8.32 10.14
C GLN A 63 5.24 7.22 9.38
N PHE A 64 4.69 6.00 9.36
CA PHE A 64 5.26 4.88 8.62
C PHE A 64 5.29 5.15 7.12
N SER A 65 4.21 5.69 6.55
CA SER A 65 4.16 6.08 5.14
C SER A 65 5.21 7.15 4.81
N ASN A 66 5.35 8.17 5.64
CA ASN A 66 6.36 9.21 5.46
C ASN A 66 7.78 8.65 5.56
N MET A 67 8.03 7.77 6.53
CA MET A 67 9.33 7.13 6.71
C MET A 67 9.66 6.21 5.53
N SER A 68 8.68 5.45 5.03
CA SER A 68 8.84 4.63 3.83
C SER A 68 9.13 5.46 2.59
N LEU A 69 8.46 6.61 2.43
CA LEU A 69 8.72 7.54 1.32
C LEU A 69 10.14 8.13 1.43
N TRP A 70 10.51 8.59 2.63
CA TRP A 70 11.83 9.15 2.89
C TRP A 70 12.97 8.14 2.67
N SER A 71 12.82 6.90 3.17
CA SER A 71 13.81 5.85 2.93
C SER A 71 13.94 5.49 1.45
N ARG A 72 12.84 5.57 0.70
CA ARG A 72 12.83 5.36 -0.76
C ARG A 72 13.53 6.50 -1.50
N GLU A 73 13.24 7.75 -1.15
CA GLU A 73 13.91 8.93 -1.68
C GLU A 73 15.41 8.88 -1.39
N GLN A 74 15.79 8.55 -0.16
CA GLN A 74 17.19 8.37 0.22
C GLN A 74 17.86 7.28 -0.63
N ALA A 75 17.23 6.11 -0.78
CA ALA A 75 17.78 5.03 -1.61
C ALA A 75 17.96 5.47 -3.07
N PHE A 76 17.00 6.21 -3.64
CA PHE A 76 17.11 6.77 -4.98
C PHE A 76 18.30 7.74 -5.10
N ASN A 77 18.46 8.64 -4.13
CA ASN A 77 19.58 9.59 -4.10
C ASN A 77 20.95 8.90 -4.02
N GLU A 78 21.06 7.81 -3.26
CA GLU A 78 22.30 7.01 -3.19
C GLU A 78 22.64 6.35 -4.53
N TYR A 79 21.63 5.79 -5.24
CA TYR A 79 21.87 5.27 -6.58
C TYR A 79 22.20 6.38 -7.59
N GLU A 80 21.55 7.54 -7.50
CA GLU A 80 21.88 8.67 -8.36
C GLU A 80 23.33 9.13 -8.14
N TRP A 81 23.75 9.24 -6.88
CA TRP A 81 25.14 9.55 -6.54
C TRP A 81 26.11 8.54 -7.15
N LEU A 82 25.85 7.24 -6.97
CA LEU A 82 26.70 6.16 -7.50
C LEU A 82 26.75 6.20 -9.04
N LYS A 83 25.60 6.36 -9.69
CA LYS A 83 25.48 6.52 -11.15
C LYS A 83 26.35 7.69 -11.64
N ASN A 84 26.26 8.84 -10.98
CA ASN A 84 27.03 10.03 -11.37
C ASN A 84 28.53 9.84 -11.16
N LYS A 85 28.95 9.20 -10.07
CA LYS A 85 30.37 8.86 -9.83
C LYS A 85 30.91 7.85 -10.84
N ALA A 86 30.13 6.81 -11.15
CA ALA A 86 30.50 5.82 -12.15
C ALA A 86 30.60 6.45 -13.55
N LYS A 87 29.65 7.32 -13.91
CA LYS A 87 29.67 8.08 -15.17
C LYS A 87 30.92 8.96 -15.28
N GLN A 88 31.25 9.71 -14.24
CA GLN A 88 32.45 10.54 -14.21
C GLN A 88 33.73 9.70 -14.36
N ALA A 89 33.81 8.53 -13.72
CA ALA A 89 34.94 7.62 -13.87
C ALA A 89 35.06 7.07 -15.30
N ILE A 90 33.93 6.76 -15.95
CA ILE A 90 33.91 6.34 -17.36
C ILE A 90 34.39 7.47 -18.28
N GLU A 91 33.97 8.71 -18.04
CA GLU A 91 34.37 9.88 -18.81
C GLU A 91 35.88 10.17 -18.67
N ASN A 92 36.44 10.01 -17.48
CA ASN A 92 37.84 10.35 -17.20
C ASN A 92 38.83 9.21 -17.50
N GLU A 93 38.45 7.96 -17.22
CA GLU A 93 39.35 6.80 -17.23
C GLU A 93 38.99 5.76 -18.29
N GLY A 94 37.90 5.99 -19.03
CA GLY A 94 37.32 5.02 -19.94
C GLY A 94 36.50 3.94 -19.23
N VAL A 95 35.91 3.06 -20.04
CA VAL A 95 35.06 1.97 -19.55
C VAL A 95 35.93 0.87 -18.93
N LYS A 96 35.72 0.60 -17.64
CA LYS A 96 36.32 -0.49 -16.88
C LYS A 96 35.21 -1.36 -16.30
N GLN A 97 35.50 -2.63 -16.01
CA GLN A 97 34.49 -3.54 -15.47
C GLN A 97 33.84 -2.98 -14.18
N ALA A 98 34.64 -2.43 -13.27
CA ALA A 98 34.13 -1.90 -12.00
C ALA A 98 33.20 -0.69 -12.18
N ASN A 99 33.55 0.29 -13.03
CA ASN A 99 32.74 1.49 -13.22
C ASN A 99 31.48 1.20 -14.06
N ALA A 100 31.56 0.33 -15.07
CA ALA A 100 30.41 -0.13 -15.83
C ALA A 100 29.41 -0.88 -14.94
N ASN A 101 29.90 -1.82 -14.11
CA ASN A 101 29.04 -2.56 -13.19
C ASN A 101 28.37 -1.64 -12.16
N ALA A 102 29.10 -0.68 -11.60
CA ALA A 102 28.53 0.30 -10.67
C ALA A 102 27.45 1.16 -11.33
N PHE A 103 27.67 1.60 -12.57
CA PHE A 103 26.68 2.36 -13.34
C PHE A 103 25.42 1.53 -13.63
N LEU A 104 25.57 0.32 -14.15
CA LEU A 104 24.45 -0.58 -14.45
C LEU A 104 23.67 -0.94 -13.19
N ALA A 105 24.35 -1.30 -12.10
CA ALA A 105 23.69 -1.62 -10.84
C ALA A 105 22.89 -0.43 -10.28
N ALA A 106 23.40 0.80 -10.43
CA ALA A 106 22.68 1.99 -10.02
C ALA A 106 21.43 2.24 -10.87
N VAL A 107 21.55 2.14 -12.19
CA VAL A 107 20.42 2.28 -13.12
C VAL A 107 19.36 1.20 -12.89
N ASP A 108 19.79 -0.06 -12.71
CA ASP A 108 18.88 -1.17 -12.41
C ASP A 108 18.19 -0.98 -11.05
N GLY A 109 18.89 -0.50 -10.03
CA GLY A 109 18.32 -0.15 -8.74
C GLY A 109 17.23 0.92 -8.86
N MET A 110 17.51 1.99 -9.61
CA MET A 110 16.55 3.07 -9.87
C MET A 110 15.33 2.59 -10.66
N ASN A 111 15.54 1.81 -11.73
CA ASN A 111 14.46 1.24 -12.53
C ASN A 111 13.56 0.33 -11.69
N ASN A 112 14.14 -0.58 -10.92
CA ASN A 112 13.38 -1.47 -10.03
C ASN A 112 12.54 -0.71 -9.00
N MET A 113 13.01 0.44 -8.53
CA MET A 113 12.21 1.31 -7.67
C MET A 113 11.07 1.94 -8.44
N ALA A 114 11.33 2.55 -9.60
CA ALA A 114 10.30 3.18 -10.44
C ALA A 114 9.20 2.18 -10.83
N PHE A 115 9.55 0.98 -11.31
CA PHE A 115 8.58 -0.07 -11.66
C PHE A 115 7.71 -0.50 -10.46
N LYS A 116 8.31 -0.66 -9.28
CA LYS A 116 7.54 -0.96 -8.06
C LYS A 116 6.61 0.18 -7.64
N GLU A 117 6.90 1.43 -8.00
CA GLU A 117 5.97 2.56 -7.80
C GLU A 117 4.71 2.37 -8.63
N LEU A 118 4.91 2.18 -9.92
CA LEU A 118 3.84 2.06 -10.90
C LEU A 118 2.93 0.88 -10.56
N GLU A 119 3.49 -0.28 -10.17
CA GLU A 119 2.68 -1.41 -9.72
C GLU A 119 1.84 -1.11 -8.46
N LEU A 120 2.40 -0.35 -7.51
CA LEU A 120 1.68 -0.01 -6.28
C LEU A 120 0.58 1.02 -6.54
N GLU A 121 0.83 1.98 -7.41
CA GLU A 121 -0.14 2.98 -7.87
C GLU A 121 -1.28 2.31 -8.64
N ASP A 122 -0.96 1.41 -9.58
CA ASP A 122 -1.94 0.65 -10.34
C ASP A 122 -2.83 -0.19 -9.42
N LYS A 123 -2.24 -0.93 -8.47
CA LYS A 123 -3.01 -1.69 -7.46
C LYS A 123 -3.91 -0.81 -6.58
N LYS A 124 -3.47 0.42 -6.26
CA LYS A 124 -4.31 1.39 -5.52
C LYS A 124 -5.46 1.87 -6.39
N LEU A 125 -5.20 2.21 -7.64
CA LEU A 125 -6.20 2.67 -8.61
C LEU A 125 -7.28 1.61 -8.84
N VAL A 126 -6.88 0.35 -9.04
CA VAL A 126 -7.81 -0.78 -9.18
C VAL A 126 -8.72 -0.90 -7.97
N ARG A 127 -8.18 -0.84 -6.75
CA ARG A 127 -8.99 -0.89 -5.51
C ARG A 127 -9.92 0.31 -5.38
N GLU A 128 -9.50 1.48 -5.81
CA GLU A 128 -10.34 2.68 -5.80
C GLU A 128 -11.51 2.53 -6.79
N ILE A 129 -11.26 2.00 -7.99
CA ILE A 129 -12.30 1.68 -8.97
C ILE A 129 -13.28 0.65 -8.41
N GLU A 130 -12.79 -0.45 -7.82
CA GLU A 130 -13.64 -1.48 -7.18
C GLU A 130 -14.52 -0.87 -6.08
N LEU A 131 -13.95 0.01 -5.25
CA LEU A 131 -14.68 0.67 -4.18
C LEU A 131 -15.71 1.67 -4.71
N LEU A 132 -15.41 2.38 -5.80
CA LEU A 132 -16.36 3.25 -6.48
C LEU A 132 -17.50 2.45 -7.13
N GLN A 133 -17.20 1.31 -7.76
CA GLN A 133 -18.20 0.38 -8.30
C GLN A 133 -19.11 -0.15 -7.19
N ALA A 134 -18.55 -0.64 -6.09
CA ALA A 134 -19.34 -1.10 -4.95
C ALA A 134 -20.22 0.01 -4.34
N LYS A 135 -19.73 1.26 -4.32
CA LYS A 135 -20.54 2.42 -3.90
C LYS A 135 -21.65 2.74 -4.89
N LEU A 136 -21.37 2.68 -6.19
CA LEU A 136 -22.38 2.87 -7.23
C LEU A 136 -23.46 1.79 -7.13
N ASP A 137 -23.08 0.54 -6.90
CA ASP A 137 -24.00 -0.58 -6.72
C ASP A 137 -24.84 -0.44 -5.45
N ALA A 138 -24.24 0.03 -4.36
CA ALA A 138 -24.96 0.33 -3.12
C ALA A 138 -25.91 1.53 -3.26
N ILE A 139 -25.58 2.53 -4.08
CA ILE A 139 -26.47 3.64 -4.44
C ILE A 139 -27.58 3.16 -5.38
N LYS A 140 -27.31 2.19 -6.26
CA LYS A 140 -28.29 1.45 -7.08
C LYS A 140 -29.11 0.44 -6.28
N GLY A 141 -29.53 0.81 -5.06
CA GLY A 141 -30.64 0.20 -4.33
C GLY A 141 -32.01 0.33 -5.01
N SER A 142 -32.05 0.67 -6.31
CA SER A 142 -33.16 0.44 -7.24
C SER A 142 -32.57 -0.24 -8.47
N LYS A 143 -33.24 -1.31 -8.96
CA LYS A 143 -32.79 -2.31 -9.96
C LYS A 143 -31.75 -1.82 -10.98
N PRO A 144 -30.77 -2.67 -11.38
CA PRO A 144 -29.73 -2.27 -12.31
C PRO A 144 -30.36 -1.65 -13.55
N ASP A 145 -30.06 -0.37 -13.80
CA ASP A 145 -30.44 0.31 -15.03
C ASP A 145 -29.62 -0.29 -16.17
N THR A 146 -30.22 -1.30 -16.81
CA THR A 146 -29.71 -1.95 -18.01
C THR A 146 -29.97 -1.11 -19.26
N SER A 147 -30.63 0.06 -19.18
CA SER A 147 -30.99 0.84 -20.37
C SER A 147 -29.78 1.35 -21.14
N LEU A 148 -28.66 1.63 -20.47
CA LEU A 148 -27.41 1.99 -21.17
C LEU A 148 -26.80 0.78 -21.87
N MET A 149 -26.87 -0.41 -21.27
CA MET A 149 -26.34 -1.64 -21.87
C MET A 149 -27.23 -2.11 -23.04
N GLU A 150 -28.54 -1.96 -22.89
CA GLU A 150 -29.54 -2.22 -23.94
C GLU A 150 -29.41 -1.22 -25.09
N ALA A 151 -29.23 0.09 -24.81
CA ALA A 151 -29.01 1.11 -25.84
C ALA A 151 -27.69 0.90 -26.60
N LEU A 152 -26.65 0.40 -25.93
CA LEU A 152 -25.37 0.05 -26.57
C LEU A 152 -25.47 -1.23 -27.40
N LEU A 153 -26.27 -2.21 -27.00
CA LEU A 153 -26.54 -3.41 -27.79
C LEU A 153 -27.38 -3.09 -29.04
N ASP A 154 -28.44 -2.29 -28.90
CA ASP A 154 -29.28 -1.85 -30.03
C ASP A 154 -28.51 -0.99 -31.04
N ALA A 155 -27.59 -0.14 -30.56
CA ALA A 155 -26.73 0.66 -31.44
C ALA A 155 -25.69 -0.19 -32.21
N VAL A 156 -25.40 -1.41 -31.74
CA VAL A 156 -24.47 -2.34 -32.37
C VAL A 156 -25.19 -3.34 -33.27
N GLU A 157 -26.43 -3.72 -32.94
CA GLU A 157 -27.27 -4.61 -33.75
C GLU A 157 -28.07 -3.88 -34.85
N GLY A 158 -28.16 -2.55 -34.79
CA GLY A 158 -28.93 -1.71 -35.72
C GLY A 158 -28.27 -1.39 -37.06
N ASP A 159 -27.01 -1.77 -37.29
CA ASP A 159 -26.27 -1.46 -38.53
C ASP A 159 -26.18 -2.62 -39.54
N ASP A 160 -26.78 -3.78 -39.23
CA ASP A 160 -26.88 -4.92 -40.16
C ASP A 160 -28.34 -5.19 -40.55
N LYS A 161 -28.93 -4.32 -41.40
CA LYS A 161 -29.99 -4.66 -42.38
C LYS A 161 -30.17 -3.61 -43.46
#